data_AF-A0A258L9C4-F1
#
_entry.id   AF-A0A258L9C4-F1
#
_cell.length_a   1.000
_cell.length_b   1.000
_cell.length_c   1.000
_cell.angle_alpha   90.00
_cell.angle_beta   90.00
_cell.angle_gamma   90.00
#
_symmetry.space_group_name_H-M   'P 1'
#
loop_
_entity.id
_entity.type
_entity.pdbx_description
1 polymer ?
#
loop_
_entity_poly.entity_id
_entity_poly.type
_entity_poly.pdbx_seq_one_letter_code
_entity_poly.pdbx_strand_id
1 'polypeptide(L)'
;GLAKAIAGADVNEAQIFTEPSLLSRLQEGQIDATLGYQSAVVSQKLPFISLPAEINFSDPSKSKDWYSKAALTVTAKGVTKTLHPGLLVFYAAALKNATNPVAAQGFVDFLASKTGQAIFAEYGYGPAKGPKI
;
A
#
# COMPACT_ATOMS: atom_id res chain seq x y z
N GLY A 1 -14.95 -20.31 8.86
CA GLY A 1 -13.60 -20.13 9.41
C GLY A 1 -13.49 -18.76 10.06
N LEU A 2 -12.38 -18.49 10.77
CA LEU A 2 -12.17 -17.28 11.57
C LEU A 2 -12.42 -15.98 10.80
N ALA A 3 -11.88 -15.85 9.58
CA ALA A 3 -12.06 -14.65 8.75
C ALA A 3 -13.54 -14.32 8.50
N LYS A 4 -14.37 -15.31 8.15
CA LYS A 4 -15.81 -15.12 7.95
C LYS A 4 -16.56 -14.76 9.24
N ALA A 5 -16.07 -15.21 10.39
CA ALA A 5 -16.65 -14.85 11.69
C ALA A 5 -16.32 -13.40 12.11
N ILE A 6 -15.16 -12.88 11.72
CA ILE A 6 -14.73 -11.50 12.01
C ILE A 6 -15.26 -10.51 10.96
N ALA A 7 -14.99 -10.77 9.68
CA ALA A 7 -15.23 -9.85 8.57
C ALA A 7 -16.60 -10.04 7.89
N GLY A 8 -17.28 -11.17 8.13
CA GLY A 8 -18.54 -11.49 7.46
C GLY A 8 -18.36 -11.97 6.02
N ALA A 9 -19.21 -11.47 5.11
CA ALA A 9 -19.12 -11.77 3.69
C ALA A 9 -17.87 -11.13 3.05
N ASP A 10 -17.40 -11.68 1.93
CA ASP A 10 -16.20 -11.19 1.23
C ASP A 10 -16.30 -9.70 0.85
N VAL A 11 -17.52 -9.24 0.58
CA VAL A 11 -17.87 -7.81 0.47
C VAL A 11 -18.83 -7.46 1.59
N ASN A 12 -18.31 -6.89 2.67
CA ASN A 12 -19.10 -6.42 3.79
C ASN A 12 -19.05 -4.89 3.85
N GLU A 13 -20.03 -4.22 3.24
CA GLU A 13 -20.09 -2.75 3.18
C GLU A 13 -20.11 -2.09 4.58
N ALA A 14 -20.57 -2.79 5.61
CA ALA A 14 -20.55 -2.28 6.99
C ALA A 14 -19.14 -2.21 7.59
N GLN A 15 -18.16 -2.89 7.00
CA GLN A 15 -16.75 -2.87 7.42
C GLN A 15 -15.81 -2.25 6.37
N ILE A 16 -16.36 -1.73 5.27
CA ILE A 16 -15.58 -1.05 4.22
C ILE A 16 -15.71 0.45 4.42
N PHE A 17 -14.61 1.09 4.79
CA PHE A 17 -14.51 2.54 4.95
C PHE A 17 -13.52 3.12 3.93
N THR A 18 -13.62 4.42 3.66
CA THR A 18 -12.62 5.10 2.82
C THR A 18 -11.28 5.12 3.55
N GLU A 19 -10.19 4.89 2.82
CA GLU A 19 -8.83 4.88 3.38
C GLU A 19 -8.52 6.12 4.25
N PRO A 20 -8.86 7.36 3.84
CA PRO A 20 -8.58 8.54 4.67
C PRO A 20 -9.30 8.53 6.02
N SER A 21 -10.47 7.88 6.12
CA SER A 21 -11.26 7.84 7.34
C SER A 21 -10.81 6.75 8.32
N LEU A 22 -10.14 5.69 7.84
CA LEU A 22 -9.81 4.51 8.67
C LEU A 22 -8.95 4.88 9.88
N LEU A 23 -7.94 5.74 9.69
CA LEU A 23 -7.02 6.10 10.78
C LEU A 23 -7.69 7.00 11.82
N SER A 24 -8.55 7.93 11.40
CA SER A 24 -9.35 8.73 12.33
C SER A 24 -10.31 7.87 13.14
N ARG A 25 -10.98 6.89 12.49
CA ARG A 25 -11.87 5.94 13.18
C ARG A 25 -11.13 5.08 14.19
N LEU A 26 -9.91 4.65 13.87
CA LEU A 26 -9.05 3.90 14.78
C LEU A 26 -8.68 4.76 16.01
N GLN A 27 -8.28 6.01 15.79
CA GLN A 27 -7.94 6.95 16.87
C GLN A 27 -9.15 7.29 17.76
N GLU A 28 -10.34 7.41 17.18
CA GLU A 28 -11.59 7.67 17.89
C GLU A 28 -12.17 6.42 18.58
N GLY A 29 -11.54 5.24 18.43
CA GLY A 29 -12.02 3.98 19.01
C GLY A 29 -13.29 3.44 18.35
N GLN A 30 -13.62 3.89 17.14
CA GLN A 30 -14.77 3.39 16.36
C GLN A 30 -14.49 2.04 15.70
N ILE A 31 -13.21 1.70 15.54
CA ILE A 31 -12.74 0.39 15.08
C ILE A 31 -11.54 -0.02 15.93
N ASP A 32 -11.40 -1.32 16.22
CA ASP A 32 -10.30 -1.84 17.04
C ASP A 32 -9.00 -2.07 16.23
N ALA A 33 -9.14 -2.35 14.94
CA ALA A 33 -8.02 -2.64 14.04
C ALA A 33 -8.38 -2.33 12.58
N THR A 34 -7.35 -2.07 11.78
CA THR A 34 -7.47 -1.91 10.33
C THR A 34 -6.24 -2.47 9.61
N LEU A 35 -6.41 -2.80 8.33
CA LEU A 35 -5.31 -3.11 7.43
C LEU A 35 -4.92 -1.83 6.70
N GLY A 36 -3.64 -1.45 6.77
CA GLY A 36 -3.16 -0.23 6.13
C GLY A 36 -1.70 -0.34 5.72
N TYR A 37 -1.27 0.59 4.87
CA TYR A 37 0.13 0.71 4.49
C TYR A 37 0.96 1.21 5.68
N GLN A 38 2.17 0.66 5.81
CA GLN A 38 3.08 1.05 6.88
C GLN A 38 3.39 2.56 6.87
N SER A 39 3.49 3.18 5.69
CA SER A 39 3.70 4.64 5.57
C SER A 39 2.56 5.45 6.21
N ALA A 40 1.31 5.01 6.06
CA ALA A 40 0.15 5.70 6.60
C ALA A 40 0.15 5.69 8.14
N VAL A 41 0.47 4.55 8.77
CA VAL A 41 0.53 4.45 10.24
C VAL A 41 1.78 5.11 10.83
N VAL A 42 2.92 5.05 10.13
CA VAL A 42 4.16 5.72 10.57
C VAL A 42 4.00 7.24 10.53
N SER A 43 3.46 7.79 9.44
CA SER A 43 3.23 9.24 9.32
C SER A 43 2.29 9.79 10.39
N GLN A 44 1.33 8.99 10.87
CA GLN A 44 0.42 9.36 11.96
C GLN A 44 0.88 8.92 13.35
N LYS A 45 2.09 8.33 13.47
CA LYS A 45 2.68 7.84 14.73
C LYS A 45 1.77 6.85 15.49
N LEU A 46 1.07 6.01 14.74
CA LEU A 46 0.17 4.99 15.28
C LEU A 46 0.90 3.67 15.54
N PRO A 47 0.55 2.92 16.59
CA PRO A 47 1.08 1.58 16.81
C PRO A 47 0.57 0.62 15.72
N PHE A 48 1.41 -0.34 15.33
CA PHE A 48 1.03 -1.34 14.33
C PHE A 48 1.75 -2.66 14.57
N ILE A 49 1.18 -3.73 14.00
CA ILE A 49 1.80 -5.06 13.96
C ILE A 49 2.29 -5.28 12.52
N SER A 50 3.59 -5.45 12.36
CA SER A 50 4.16 -5.82 11.06
C SER A 50 3.75 -7.25 10.71
N LEU A 51 3.12 -7.41 9.55
CA LEU A 51 2.87 -8.72 8.97
C LEU A 51 4.18 -9.30 8.37
N PRO A 52 4.38 -10.63 8.42
CA PRO A 52 5.53 -11.28 7.79
C PRO A 52 5.65 -10.96 6.29
N ALA A 53 6.88 -10.98 5.78
CA ALA A 53 7.16 -10.73 4.37
C ALA A 53 6.38 -11.68 3.45
N GLU A 54 6.09 -12.89 3.89
CA GLU A 54 5.32 -13.89 3.15
C GLU A 54 3.90 -13.44 2.83
N ILE A 55 3.30 -12.52 3.60
CA ILE A 55 1.88 -12.14 3.40
C ILE A 55 1.66 -10.63 3.22
N ASN A 56 2.69 -9.81 3.44
CA ASN A 56 2.57 -8.35 3.43
C ASN A 56 2.85 -7.68 2.08
N PHE A 57 3.17 -8.45 1.03
CA PHE A 57 3.45 -7.97 -0.33
C PHE A 57 4.62 -6.98 -0.45
N SER A 58 5.53 -6.94 0.52
CA SER A 58 6.65 -5.97 0.57
C SER A 58 7.99 -6.49 0.02
N ASP A 59 8.07 -7.77 -0.35
CA ASP A 59 9.31 -8.42 -0.82
C ASP A 59 9.15 -8.91 -2.28
N PRO A 60 9.73 -8.20 -3.26
CA PRO A 60 9.62 -8.57 -4.67
C PRO A 60 10.16 -9.95 -5.02
N SER A 61 11.10 -10.50 -4.25
CA SER A 61 11.64 -11.85 -4.49
C SER A 61 10.58 -12.94 -4.36
N LYS A 62 9.49 -12.66 -3.63
CA LYS A 62 8.35 -13.57 -3.42
C LYS A 62 7.28 -13.46 -4.50
N SER A 63 7.40 -12.51 -5.44
CA SER A 63 6.32 -12.18 -6.38
C SER A 63 5.93 -13.36 -7.27
N LYS A 64 6.90 -14.08 -7.83
CA LYS A 64 6.65 -15.15 -8.80
C LYS A 64 6.21 -16.45 -8.14
N ASP A 65 6.87 -16.84 -7.06
CA ASP A 65 6.72 -18.19 -6.50
C ASP A 65 5.75 -18.26 -5.31
N TRP A 66 5.37 -17.11 -4.75
CA TRP A 66 4.52 -17.05 -3.57
C TRP A 66 3.32 -16.12 -3.74
N TYR A 67 3.52 -14.81 -3.94
CA TYR A 67 2.40 -13.87 -4.03
C TYR A 67 1.47 -14.14 -5.22
N SER A 68 2.00 -14.67 -6.33
CA SER A 68 1.21 -15.09 -7.50
C SER A 68 0.13 -16.14 -7.18
N LYS A 69 0.28 -16.88 -6.07
CA LYS A 69 -0.68 -17.88 -5.61
C LYS A 69 -1.89 -17.24 -4.94
N ALA A 70 -1.78 -15.98 -4.51
CA ALA A 70 -2.90 -15.26 -3.93
C ALA A 70 -3.90 -14.87 -5.03
N ALA A 71 -5.16 -15.17 -4.79
CA ALA A 71 -6.27 -14.70 -5.60
C ALA A 71 -7.47 -14.46 -4.69
N LEU A 72 -8.23 -13.41 -4.97
CA LEU A 72 -9.47 -13.09 -4.27
C LEU A 72 -10.61 -13.04 -5.28
N THR A 73 -11.59 -13.93 -5.16
CA THR A 73 -12.81 -13.88 -5.95
C THR A 73 -13.83 -13.04 -5.21
N VAL A 74 -14.22 -11.91 -5.80
CA VAL A 74 -15.15 -10.95 -5.21
C VAL A 74 -16.39 -10.87 -6.08
N THR A 75 -17.57 -10.99 -5.47
CA THR A 75 -18.85 -10.70 -6.11
C THR A 75 -19.42 -9.41 -5.53
N ALA A 76 -19.56 -8.39 -6.37
CA ALA A 76 -20.15 -7.11 -6.00
C ALA A 76 -21.19 -6.71 -7.04
N LYS A 77 -22.39 -6.31 -6.59
CA LYS A 77 -23.50 -5.85 -7.47
C LYS A 77 -23.80 -6.85 -8.61
N GLY A 78 -23.75 -8.16 -8.32
CA GLY A 78 -23.99 -9.23 -9.28
C GLY A 78 -22.83 -9.53 -10.25
N VAL A 79 -21.70 -8.83 -10.14
CA VAL A 79 -20.52 -9.05 -10.97
C VAL A 79 -19.45 -9.77 -10.15
N THR A 80 -18.99 -10.91 -10.64
CA THR A 80 -17.89 -11.69 -10.03
C THR A 80 -16.59 -11.43 -10.77
N LYS A 81 -15.52 -11.13 -10.02
CA LYS A 81 -14.16 -10.96 -10.55
C LYS A 81 -13.15 -11.65 -9.65
N THR A 82 -12.15 -12.26 -10.26
CA THR A 82 -10.96 -12.75 -9.57
C THR A 82 -9.87 -11.68 -9.65
N LEU A 83 -9.38 -11.26 -8.49
CA LEU A 83 -8.32 -10.27 -8.34
C LEU A 83 -7.02 -10.98 -7.95
N HIS A 84 -5.93 -10.61 -8.61
CA HIS A 84 -4.58 -11.05 -8.26
C HIS A 84 -3.84 -9.85 -7.65
N PRO A 85 -3.54 -9.87 -6.34
CA PRO A 85 -2.84 -8.77 -5.69
C PRO A 85 -1.41 -8.65 -6.23
N GLY A 86 -0.99 -7.41 -6.50
CA GLY A 86 0.36 -7.07 -6.94
C GLY A 86 1.19 -6.44 -5.81
N LEU A 87 2.49 -6.32 -6.06
CA LEU A 87 3.36 -5.50 -5.22
C LEU A 87 2.93 -4.04 -5.28
N LEU A 88 3.00 -3.35 -4.15
CA LEU A 88 2.89 -1.89 -4.14
C LEU A 88 4.23 -1.27 -4.49
N VAL A 89 4.29 -0.58 -5.63
CA VAL A 89 5.49 0.13 -6.08
C VAL A 89 5.11 1.56 -6.47
N PHE A 90 5.83 2.53 -5.91
CA PHE A 90 5.69 3.94 -6.27
C PHE A 90 6.71 4.32 -7.33
N TYR A 91 6.28 5.07 -8.34
CA TYR A 91 7.12 5.53 -9.44
C TYR A 91 7.03 7.05 -9.55
N ALA A 92 8.15 7.66 -9.94
CA ALA A 92 8.22 9.06 -10.33
C ALA A 92 8.99 9.15 -11.65
N ALA A 93 8.49 9.93 -12.59
CA ALA A 93 9.11 10.09 -13.91
C ALA A 93 8.92 11.52 -14.43
N ALA A 94 9.94 12.03 -15.12
CA ALA A 94 9.83 13.28 -15.87
C ALA A 94 9.16 13.00 -17.22
N LEU A 95 8.08 13.72 -17.52
CA LEU A 95 7.36 13.55 -18.79
C LEU A 95 8.18 14.09 -19.96
N LYS A 96 8.17 13.37 -21.09
CA LYS A 96 8.90 13.76 -22.32
C LYS A 96 8.49 15.14 -22.85
N ASN A 97 7.25 15.54 -22.61
CA ASN A 97 6.67 16.82 -23.04
C ASN A 97 6.46 17.79 -21.86
N ALA A 98 7.20 17.64 -20.76
CA ALA A 98 7.11 18.57 -19.64
C ALA A 98 7.43 20.01 -20.12
N THR A 99 6.61 20.97 -19.71
CA THR A 99 6.82 22.40 -20.06
C THR A 99 8.16 22.93 -19.55
N ASN A 100 8.69 22.34 -18.47
CA ASN A 100 10.03 22.58 -17.98
C ASN A 100 10.75 21.24 -17.73
N PRO A 101 11.44 20.68 -18.75
CA PRO A 101 12.09 19.38 -18.65
C PRO A 101 13.21 19.35 -17.60
N VAL A 102 13.93 20.46 -17.43
CA VAL A 102 15.03 20.57 -16.45
C VAL A 102 14.50 20.47 -15.03
N ALA A 103 13.43 21.22 -14.71
CA ALA A 103 12.82 21.15 -13.39
C ALA A 103 12.16 19.80 -13.12
N ALA A 104 11.50 19.21 -14.13
CA ALA A 104 10.89 17.89 -14.00
C ALA A 104 11.93 16.81 -13.67
N GLN A 105 13.05 16.78 -14.41
CA GLN A 105 14.14 15.84 -14.12
C GLN A 105 14.80 16.16 -12.77
N GLY A 106 15.05 17.44 -12.48
CA GLY A 106 15.62 17.87 -11.20
C GLY A 106 14.77 17.46 -10.00
N PHE A 107 13.44 17.41 -10.13
CA PHE A 107 12.56 16.90 -9.08
C PHE A 107 12.68 15.38 -8.91
N VAL A 108 12.75 14.61 -9.99
CA VAL A 108 12.98 13.15 -9.92
C VAL A 108 14.34 12.85 -9.29
N ASP A 109 15.38 13.60 -9.66
CA ASP A 109 16.71 13.49 -9.08
C ASP A 109 16.71 13.85 -7.59
N PHE A 110 15.93 14.88 -7.20
CA PHE A 110 15.73 15.24 -5.80
C PHE A 110 15.07 14.11 -5.00
N LEU A 111 14.01 13.48 -5.54
CA LEU A 111 13.35 12.34 -4.88
C LEU A 111 14.32 11.17 -4.65
N ALA A 112 15.23 10.93 -5.59
CA ALA A 112 16.26 9.89 -5.50
C ALA A 112 17.49 10.29 -4.66
N SER A 113 17.65 11.58 -4.35
CA SER A 113 18.77 12.09 -3.56
C SER A 113 18.74 11.61 -2.11
N LYS A 114 19.86 11.75 -1.38
CA LYS A 114 19.91 11.45 0.06
C LYS A 114 18.84 12.21 0.85
N THR A 115 18.60 13.47 0.50
CA THR A 115 17.59 14.31 1.15
C THR A 115 16.18 13.79 0.87
N GLY A 116 15.86 13.48 -0.39
CA GLY A 116 14.55 12.92 -0.74
C GLY A 116 14.28 11.58 -0.07
N GLN A 117 15.29 10.69 -0.05
CA GLN A 117 15.19 9.39 0.62
C GLN A 117 15.05 9.52 2.15
N ALA A 118 15.69 10.53 2.77
CA ALA A 118 15.51 10.81 4.20
C ALA A 118 14.07 11.26 4.52
N ILE A 119 13.48 12.11 3.68
CA ILE A 119 12.07 12.52 3.81
C ILE A 119 11.16 11.29 3.66
N PHE A 120 11.40 10.44 2.66
CA PHE A 120 10.62 9.20 2.51
C PHE A 120 10.69 8.31 3.75
N ALA A 121 11.89 8.11 4.30
CA ALA A 121 12.07 7.29 5.50
C ALA A 121 11.33 7.89 6.73
N GLU A 122 11.34 9.21 6.89
CA GLU A 122 10.62 9.90 7.97
C GLU A 122 9.11 9.62 7.93
N TYR A 123 8.53 9.54 6.73
CA TYR A 123 7.11 9.24 6.51
C TYR A 123 6.82 7.75 6.28
N GLY A 124 7.76 6.87 6.62
CA GLY A 124 7.56 5.41 6.61
C GLY A 124 7.64 4.75 5.23
N TYR A 125 8.19 5.43 4.23
CA TYR A 125 8.53 4.84 2.94
C TYR A 125 9.94 4.23 3.00
N GLY A 126 10.02 2.93 2.69
CA GLY A 126 11.29 2.23 2.56
C GLY A 126 11.95 2.46 1.19
N PRO A 127 13.24 2.08 1.05
CA PRO A 127 13.90 2.11 -0.25
C PRO A 127 13.22 1.15 -1.23
N ALA A 128 13.33 1.46 -2.51
CA ALA A 128 12.87 0.56 -3.57
C ALA A 128 13.63 -0.79 -3.48
N LYS A 129 12.87 -1.89 -3.34
CA LYS A 129 13.39 -3.27 -3.33
C LYS A 129 13.34 -3.96 -4.69
N GLY A 130 12.66 -3.34 -5.66
CA GLY A 130 12.54 -3.84 -7.02
C GLY A 130 13.72 -3.44 -7.92
N PRO A 131 13.78 -3.96 -9.15
CA PRO A 131 14.75 -3.50 -10.13
C PRO A 131 14.58 -2.00 -10.40
N LYS A 132 15.69 -1.31 -10.69
CA LYS A 132 15.62 0.06 -11.25
C LYS A 132 15.00 -0.05 -12.65
N ILE A 133 13.91 0.67 -12.87
CA ILE A 133 13.23 0.77 -14.17
C ILE A 133 13.68 2.02 -14.93
#